data_AF-A0A087UL54-F1
#
_entry.id   AF-A0A087UL54-F1
#
_cell.length_a   1.000
_cell.length_b   1.000
_cell.length_c   1.000
_cell.angle_alpha   90.00
_cell.angle_beta   90.00
_cell.angle_gamma   90.00
#
_symmetry.space_group_name_H-M   'P 1'
#
loop_
_entity.id
_entity.type
_entity.pdbx_description
1 polymer ?
#
loop_
_entity_poly.entity_id
_entity_poly.type
_entity_poly.pdbx_seq_one_letter_code
_entity_poly.pdbx_strand_id
1 'polypeptide(L)'
;MGGAYRSSYCRRKFRHLYNNVMRKIIAVSATPTLSQTINTNAINSPCETACLRDLRFNYPFNELLLWAVLTNRQKMALFMWQNGEEAIVKALVACKLYKAMAQ
;
A
#
# COMPACT_ATOMS: atom_id res chain seq x y z
N MET A 1 13.37 12.28 -2.90
CA MET A 1 12.52 12.33 -4.12
C MET A 1 12.21 13.74 -4.63
N GLY A 2 12.59 14.84 -3.95
CA GLY A 2 12.19 16.21 -4.34
C GLY A 2 10.73 16.50 -3.93
N GLY A 3 10.33 17.77 -3.83
CA GLY A 3 9.00 18.18 -3.35
C GLY A 3 7.81 17.85 -4.28
N ALA A 4 8.09 17.42 -5.51
CA ALA A 4 7.07 17.14 -6.52
C ALA A 4 6.38 15.77 -6.35
N TYR A 5 7.02 14.81 -5.67
CA TYR A 5 6.43 13.50 -5.43
C TYR A 5 5.82 13.42 -4.03
N ARG A 6 4.52 13.07 -3.96
CA ARG A 6 3.81 12.89 -2.70
C ARG A 6 3.17 11.51 -2.67
N SER A 7 3.72 10.62 -1.83
CA SER A 7 3.22 9.25 -1.70
C SER A 7 1.77 9.21 -1.18
N SER A 8 1.03 8.21 -1.67
CA SER A 8 -0.33 7.90 -1.22
C SER A 8 -0.36 7.63 0.29
N TYR A 9 0.69 6.98 0.79
CA TYR A 9 0.89 6.64 2.21
C TYR A 9 0.93 7.86 3.16
N CYS A 10 1.36 9.03 2.67
CA CYS A 10 1.42 10.25 3.47
C CYS A 10 0.15 11.12 3.36
N ARG A 11 -0.93 10.65 2.71
CA ARG A 11 -2.22 11.37 2.60
C ARG A 11 -3.05 11.19 3.89
N ARG A 12 -3.81 12.23 4.26
CA ARG A 12 -4.75 12.19 5.40
C ARG A 12 -5.76 11.05 5.26
N LYS A 13 -6.28 10.85 4.04
CA LYS A 13 -7.18 9.75 3.66
C LYS A 13 -6.58 8.38 4.03
N PHE A 14 -5.36 8.11 3.56
CA PHE A 14 -4.67 6.84 3.84
C PHE A 14 -4.45 6.62 5.34
N ARG A 15 -4.09 7.67 6.09
CA ARG A 15 -3.90 7.57 7.55
C ARG A 15 -5.17 7.17 8.29
N HIS A 16 -6.32 7.79 7.96
CA HIS A 16 -7.59 7.44 8.60
C HIS A 16 -7.98 5.99 8.30
N LEU A 17 -7.79 5.59 7.05
CA LEU A 17 -8.04 4.24 6.58
C LEU A 17 -7.17 3.18 7.27
N TYR A 18 -5.84 3.41 7.32
CA TYR A 18 -4.90 2.55 8.01
C TYR A 18 -5.28 2.37 9.48
N ASN A 19 -5.61 3.46 10.18
CA ASN A 19 -6.04 3.41 11.58
C ASN A 19 -7.30 2.56 11.77
N ASN A 20 -8.30 2.70 10.90
CA ASN A 20 -9.53 1.90 10.99
C ASN A 20 -9.27 0.41 10.76
N VAL A 21 -8.45 0.07 9.75
CA VAL A 21 -8.07 -1.33 9.48
C VAL A 21 -7.27 -1.92 10.64
N MET A 22 -6.26 -1.21 11.15
CA MET A 22 -5.44 -1.70 12.25
C MET A 22 -6.25 -1.86 13.54
N ARG A 23 -7.16 -0.94 13.87
CA ARG A 23 -8.08 -1.10 15.00
C ARG A 23 -8.93 -2.37 14.86
N LYS A 24 -9.45 -2.64 13.65
CA LYS A 24 -10.26 -3.83 13.39
C LYS A 24 -9.45 -5.13 13.54
N ILE A 25 -8.22 -5.15 13.01
CA ILE A 25 -7.31 -6.30 13.16
C ILE A 25 -6.99 -6.54 14.64
N ILE A 26 -6.64 -5.49 15.38
CA ILE A 26 -6.33 -5.58 16.81
C ILE A 26 -7.55 -6.07 17.60
N ALA A 27 -8.75 -5.55 17.31
CA ALA A 27 -9.99 -5.98 17.96
C ALA A 27 -10.29 -7.47 17.71
N VAL A 28 -10.10 -7.97 16.50
CA VAL A 28 -10.28 -9.39 16.15
C VAL A 28 -9.25 -10.27 16.86
N SER A 29 -8.01 -9.82 17.00
CA SER A 29 -6.97 -10.58 17.73
C SER A 29 -7.13 -10.59 19.25
N ALA A 30 -7.94 -9.68 19.81
CA ALA A 30 -8.17 -9.57 21.25
C ALA A 30 -9.35 -10.42 21.77
N THR A 31 -10.15 -11.03 20.88
CA THR A 31 -11.29 -11.87 21.26
C THR A 31 -10.98 -13.36 21.05
N PRO A 32 -10.87 -14.20 22.10
CA PRO A 32 -10.60 -15.62 21.96
C PRO A 32 -11.92 -16.38 21.82
N THR A 33 -12.66 -16.26 20.72
CA THR A 33 -13.75 -17.21 20.45
C THR A 33 -14.16 -17.30 18.99
N LEU A 34 -14.27 -18.54 18.54
CA LEU A 34 -14.72 -19.09 17.27
C LEU A 34 -15.86 -18.30 16.59
N SER A 35 -15.56 -17.61 15.49
CA SER A 35 -16.44 -17.50 14.31
C SER A 35 -15.71 -16.78 13.18
N GLN A 36 -15.12 -17.57 12.28
CA GLN A 36 -14.92 -17.11 10.91
C GLN A 36 -16.31 -16.86 10.33
N THR A 37 -16.76 -15.62 10.41
CA THR A 37 -17.64 -15.08 9.40
C THR A 37 -16.90 -13.90 8.82
N ILE A 38 -16.19 -14.16 7.72
CA ILE A 38 -15.87 -13.12 6.74
C ILE A 38 -17.23 -12.66 6.19
N ASN A 39 -17.95 -11.89 6.99
CA ASN A 39 -19.21 -11.28 6.60
C ASN A 39 -18.83 -10.03 5.82
N THR A 40 -18.79 -10.19 4.49
CA THR A 40 -18.73 -9.12 3.49
C THR A 40 -19.89 -8.12 3.62
N ASN A 41 -20.84 -8.36 4.53
CA ASN A 41 -22.11 -7.64 4.61
C ASN A 41 -22.17 -6.62 5.77
N ALA A 42 -21.09 -6.43 6.54
CA ALA A 42 -20.97 -5.34 7.51
C ALA A 42 -20.39 -4.05 6.87
N ILE A 43 -20.69 -3.82 5.58
CA ILE A 43 -20.34 -2.60 4.85
C ILE A 43 -21.62 -1.87 4.39
N ASN A 44 -22.66 -1.87 5.23
CA ASN A 44 -23.91 -1.16 4.96
C ASN A 44 -23.99 0.18 5.72
N SER A 45 -22.85 0.80 6.03
CA SER A 45 -22.75 2.25 6.18
C SER A 45 -22.35 2.83 4.82
N PRO A 46 -23.20 3.63 4.15
CA PRO A 46 -22.88 4.25 2.86
C PRO A 46 -21.59 5.09 2.92
N CYS A 47 -21.22 5.54 4.12
CA CYS A 47 -20.06 6.40 4.38
C CYS A 47 -18.73 5.61 4.42
N GLU A 48 -18.74 4.31 4.75
CA GLU A 48 -17.53 3.49 4.89
C GLU A 48 -17.20 2.66 3.64
N THR A 49 -18.22 2.28 2.85
CA THR A 49 -18.05 1.58 1.56
C THR A 49 -17.31 2.44 0.51
N ALA A 50 -17.44 3.77 0.59
CA ALA A 50 -16.72 4.70 -0.27
C ALA A 50 -15.20 4.69 0.04
N CYS A 51 -14.84 4.61 1.33
CA CYS A 51 -13.46 4.61 1.79
C CYS A 51 -12.71 3.31 1.44
N LEU A 52 -13.41 2.17 1.43
CA LEU A 52 -12.83 0.86 1.10
C LEU A 52 -12.60 0.71 -0.43
N ARG A 53 -13.43 1.35 -1.26
CA ARG A 53 -13.10 1.52 -2.69
C ARG A 53 -11.91 2.48 -2.92
N ASP A 54 -11.73 3.44 -2.01
CA ASP A 54 -10.56 4.36 -1.96
C ASP A 54 -9.28 3.66 -1.40
N LEU A 55 -9.32 2.38 -1.03
CA LEU A 55 -8.12 1.56 -0.75
C LEU A 55 -7.37 1.15 -2.01
N ARG A 56 -8.02 1.22 -3.16
CA ARG A 56 -7.46 0.71 -4.40
C ARG A 56 -6.47 1.73 -4.94
N PHE A 57 -5.19 1.40 -4.88
CA PHE A 57 -4.16 2.23 -5.50
C PHE A 57 -4.45 2.36 -7.00
N ASN A 58 -4.33 3.58 -7.52
CA ASN A 58 -4.46 3.83 -8.96
C ASN A 58 -3.46 3.00 -9.76
N TYR A 59 -2.27 2.77 -9.19
CA TYR A 59 -1.19 1.99 -9.78
C TYR A 59 -0.65 0.97 -8.77
N PRO A 60 -1.35 -0.16 -8.57
CA PRO A 60 -1.02 -1.12 -7.51
C PRO A 60 0.38 -1.72 -7.69
N PHE A 61 0.81 -1.98 -8.93
CA PHE A 61 2.14 -2.51 -9.23
C PHE A 61 3.26 -1.49 -8.97
N ASN A 62 2.99 -0.19 -9.13
CA ASN A 62 3.98 0.84 -8.88
C ASN A 62 4.19 1.03 -7.37
N GLU A 63 3.12 0.98 -6.58
CA GLU A 63 3.19 1.00 -5.12
C GLU A 63 3.87 -0.27 -4.58
N LEU A 64 3.61 -1.42 -5.21
CA LEU A 64 4.27 -2.68 -4.88
C LEU A 64 5.78 -2.67 -5.22
N LEU A 65 6.17 -2.06 -6.35
CA LEU A 65 7.57 -1.84 -6.70
C LEU A 65 8.25 -0.93 -5.66
N LEU A 66 7.60 0.17 -5.30
CA LEU A 66 8.12 1.10 -4.30
C LEU A 66 8.37 0.40 -2.96
N TRP A 67 7.41 -0.42 -2.52
CA TRP A 67 7.55 -1.26 -1.34
C TRP A 67 8.70 -2.28 -1.47
N ALA A 68 8.84 -2.94 -2.61
CA ALA A 68 9.91 -3.91 -2.85
C ALA A 68 11.31 -3.25 -2.79
N VAL A 69 11.45 -2.04 -3.35
CA VAL A 69 12.70 -1.26 -3.28
C VAL A 69 13.00 -0.85 -1.84
N LEU A 70 12.03 -0.29 -1.13
CA LEU A 70 12.19 0.17 0.26
C LEU A 70 12.47 -0.98 1.26
N THR A 71 11.97 -2.18 0.99
CA THR A 71 12.17 -3.37 1.84
C THR A 71 13.36 -4.24 1.39
N ASN A 72 14.20 -3.75 0.48
CA ASN A 72 15.37 -4.44 -0.08
C ASN A 72 15.05 -5.81 -0.72
N ARG A 73 13.85 -5.99 -1.27
CA ARG A 73 13.43 -7.21 -1.98
C ARG A 73 13.79 -7.13 -3.47
N GLN A 74 15.08 -7.22 -3.76
CA GLN A 74 15.63 -6.99 -5.11
C GLN A 74 15.02 -7.88 -6.20
N LYS A 75 14.81 -9.17 -5.93
CA LYS A 75 14.22 -10.10 -6.91
C LYS A 75 12.80 -9.69 -7.33
N MET A 76 11.99 -9.23 -6.38
CA MET A 76 10.63 -8.72 -6.66
C MET A 76 10.69 -7.39 -7.41
N ALA A 77 11.60 -6.51 -7.03
CA ALA A 77 11.77 -5.22 -7.70
C ALA A 77 12.19 -5.41 -9.18
N LEU A 78 13.13 -6.32 -9.45
CA LEU A 78 13.55 -6.68 -10.81
C LEU A 78 12.39 -7.25 -11.63
N PHE A 79 11.61 -8.15 -11.05
CA PHE A 79 10.44 -8.73 -11.72
C PHE A 79 9.41 -7.65 -12.11
N MET A 80 9.13 -6.70 -11.23
CA MET A 80 8.17 -5.60 -11.50
C MET A 80 8.69 -4.55 -12.47
N TRP A 81 10.02 -4.43 -12.56
CA TRP A 81 10.69 -3.59 -13.54
C TRP A 81 10.60 -4.19 -14.95
N GLN A 82 10.90 -5.48 -15.10
CA GLN A 82 10.90 -6.18 -16.39
C GLN A 82 9.51 -6.32 -17.01
N ASN A 83 8.48 -6.55 -16.19
CA ASN A 83 7.12 -6.79 -16.67
C ASN A 83 6.25 -5.52 -16.74
N GLY A 84 6.83 -4.33 -16.59
CA GLY A 84 6.10 -3.08 -16.49
C GLY A 84 6.11 -2.23 -17.77
N GLU A 85 4.99 -1.59 -18.08
CA GLU A 85 4.83 -0.66 -19.24
C GLU A 85 5.77 0.58 -19.14
N GLU A 86 6.25 0.92 -17.94
CA GLU A 86 7.10 2.09 -17.69
C GLU A 86 8.47 1.72 -17.08
N ALA A 87 9.19 0.77 -17.71
CA ALA A 87 10.46 0.26 -17.17
C ALA A 87 11.51 1.36 -16.90
N ILE A 88 11.66 2.34 -17.79
CA ILE A 88 12.66 3.42 -17.64
C ILE A 88 12.37 4.28 -16.40
N VAL A 89 11.11 4.73 -16.24
CA VAL A 89 10.68 5.56 -15.11
C VAL A 89 10.86 4.80 -13.79
N LYS A 90 10.48 3.52 -13.77
CA LYS A 90 10.64 2.63 -12.62
C LYS A 90 12.10 2.46 -12.20
N ALA A 91 13.02 2.30 -13.16
CA ALA A 91 14.45 2.24 -12.88
C ALA A 91 14.97 3.56 -12.27
N LEU A 92 14.59 4.71 -12.83
CA LEU A 92 15.01 6.02 -12.33
C LEU A 92 14.55 6.26 -10.89
N VAL A 93 13.29 5.92 -10.59
CA VAL A 93 12.74 6.01 -9.22
C VAL A 93 13.48 5.06 -8.28
N ALA A 94 13.68 3.80 -8.68
CA ALA A 94 14.40 2.82 -7.87
C ALA A 94 15.85 3.27 -7.59
N CYS A 95 16.59 3.73 -8.59
CA CYS A 95 17.94 4.26 -8.44
C CYS A 95 17.99 5.45 -7.47
N LYS A 96 17.03 6.38 -7.56
CA LYS A 96 16.95 7.54 -6.67
C LYS A 96 16.68 7.13 -5.22
N LEU A 97 15.84 6.12 -5.00
CA LEU A 97 15.55 5.59 -3.67
C LEU A 97 16.74 4.81 -3.10
N TYR A 98 17.38 3.94 -3.90
CA TYR A 98 18.57 3.22 -3.45
C TYR A 98 19.70 4.16 -3.05
N LYS A 99 19.95 5.20 -3.85
CA LYS A 99 20.94 6.24 -3.48
C LYS A 99 20.59 6.94 -2.17
N ALA A 100 19.30 7.26 -1.95
CA ALA A 100 18.85 7.91 -0.73
C ALA A 100 18.83 7.00 0.51
N MET A 101 18.78 5.67 0.34
CA MET A 101 18.83 4.70 1.43
C MET A 101 20.26 4.23 1.75
N ALA A 102 21.17 4.32 0.78
CA ALA A 102 22.58 3.99 0.96
C ALA A 102 23.40 5.16 1.55
N GLN A 103 22.79 6.35 1.63
CA GLN A 103 23.32 7.54 2.28
C GLN A 103 22.83 7.61 3.72
#